data_AF-A0A177MEU3-F1
#
_entry.id   AF-A0A177MEU3-F1
#
_cell.length_a   1.000
_cell.length_b   1.000
_cell.length_c   1.000
_cell.angle_alpha   90.00
_cell.angle_beta   90.00
_cell.angle_gamma   90.00
#
_symmetry.space_group_name_H-M   'P 1'
#
loop_
_entity.id
_entity.type
_entity.pdbx_description
1 polymer ?
#
loop_
_entity_poly.entity_id
_entity_poly.type
_entity_poly.pdbx_seq_one_letter_code
_entity_poly.pdbx_strand_id
1 'polypeptide(L)'
;MQIIRPNVIDFEASGFGFDSYPIEVGVVLGNGQKYCALIKPASDWTFWDAQAERVHGLSRETLISYGKPIALVVSELNDFLAGKTVYSDGWVVDKPWLSRLFFRCGVEPGFYLSALEMILKEAQMDIWSQTKRQVIQDLALMRHRASTDALIIQETYARTRQLISGGFAPA
;
A
#
# COMPACT_ATOMS: atom_id res chain seq x y z
N MET A 1 9.59 12.68 22.23
CA MET A 1 9.92 11.37 21.63
C MET A 1 9.80 11.48 20.11
N GLN A 2 10.77 10.97 19.36
CA GLN A 2 10.66 10.90 17.91
C GLN A 2 9.58 9.87 17.54
N ILE A 3 8.66 10.23 16.67
CA ILE A 3 7.57 9.34 16.25
C ILE A 3 8.15 8.37 15.23
N ILE A 4 8.19 7.09 15.60
CA ILE A 4 8.61 6.02 14.71
C ILE A 4 7.49 5.78 13.71
N ARG A 5 7.78 5.97 12.43
CA ARG A 5 6.89 5.64 11.32
C ARG A 5 7.21 4.23 10.80
N PRO A 6 6.22 3.34 10.64
CA PRO A 6 6.44 2.03 10.04
C PRO A 6 6.70 2.17 8.53
N ASN A 7 7.34 1.17 7.92
CA ASN A 7 7.36 1.07 6.46
C ASN A 7 5.99 0.58 5.99
N VAL A 8 5.36 1.27 5.07
CA VAL A 8 4.01 0.91 4.59
C VAL A 8 4.07 0.62 3.11
N ILE A 9 3.32 -0.41 2.70
CA ILE A 9 3.08 -0.77 1.30
C ILE A 9 1.57 -0.85 1.07
N ASP A 10 1.16 -0.47 -0.12
CA ASP A 10 -0.22 -0.52 -0.58
C ASP A 10 -0.24 -0.88 -2.08
N PHE A 11 -1.37 -1.42 -2.56
CA PHE A 11 -1.57 -1.83 -3.94
C PHE A 11 -2.92 -1.38 -4.48
N GLU A 12 -2.92 -0.91 -5.72
CA GLU A 12 -4.15 -0.84 -6.51
C GLU A 12 -4.28 -2.10 -7.36
N ALA A 13 -5.51 -2.56 -7.63
CA ALA A 13 -5.76 -3.80 -8.34
C ALA A 13 -6.70 -3.63 -9.54
N SER A 14 -6.66 -4.61 -10.44
CA SER A 14 -7.59 -4.70 -11.59
C SER A 14 -9.05 -4.95 -11.19
N GLY A 15 -9.32 -5.16 -9.90
CA GLY A 15 -10.64 -5.36 -9.32
C GLY A 15 -10.58 -5.82 -7.85
N PHE A 16 -11.75 -6.00 -7.24
CA PHE A 16 -11.87 -6.33 -5.81
C PHE A 16 -12.07 -7.83 -5.53
N GLY A 17 -12.09 -8.68 -6.55
CA GLY A 17 -12.34 -10.13 -6.45
C GLY A 17 -11.06 -10.98 -6.47
N PHE A 18 -11.22 -12.27 -6.18
CA PHE A 18 -10.12 -13.26 -6.14
C PHE A 18 -9.27 -13.33 -7.42
N ASP A 19 -9.89 -13.11 -8.58
CA ASP A 19 -9.22 -13.16 -9.87
C ASP A 19 -8.39 -11.89 -10.19
N SER A 20 -8.53 -10.84 -9.39
CA SER A 20 -7.80 -9.58 -9.61
C SER A 20 -6.30 -9.71 -9.37
N TYR A 21 -5.57 -8.74 -9.92
CA TYR A 21 -4.12 -8.68 -9.89
C TYR A 21 -3.66 -7.24 -9.67
N PRO A 22 -2.46 -7.03 -9.10
CA PRO A 22 -1.98 -5.69 -8.81
C PRO A 22 -1.62 -4.95 -10.11
N ILE A 23 -1.99 -3.68 -10.15
CA ILE A 23 -1.76 -2.76 -11.27
C ILE A 23 -0.90 -1.56 -10.88
N GLU A 24 -0.79 -1.27 -9.60
CA GLU A 24 0.12 -0.29 -9.03
C GLU A 24 0.61 -0.79 -7.68
N VAL A 25 1.85 -0.46 -7.32
CA VAL A 25 2.39 -0.64 -5.97
C VAL A 25 2.99 0.65 -5.47
N GLY A 26 2.75 0.97 -4.21
CA GLY A 26 3.26 2.16 -3.54
C GLY A 26 3.85 1.81 -2.19
N VAL A 27 4.98 2.41 -1.87
CA VAL A 27 5.72 2.18 -0.63
C VAL A 27 6.18 3.51 -0.05
N VAL A 28 6.07 3.65 1.27
CA VAL A 28 6.75 4.69 2.04
C VAL A 28 7.55 4.06 3.19
N LEU A 29 8.84 4.38 3.28
CA LEU A 29 9.71 3.92 4.36
C LEU A 29 9.61 4.85 5.57
N GLY A 30 9.96 4.34 6.75
CA GLY A 30 9.97 5.12 7.99
C GLY A 30 10.94 6.31 7.97
N ASN A 31 11.92 6.30 7.07
CA ASN A 31 12.86 7.41 6.83
C ASN A 31 12.35 8.44 5.79
N GLY A 32 11.13 8.25 5.27
CA GLY A 32 10.48 9.15 4.31
C GLY A 32 10.78 8.87 2.84
N GLN A 33 11.68 7.92 2.51
CA GLN A 33 11.86 7.49 1.12
C GLN A 33 10.58 6.84 0.59
N LYS A 34 10.28 7.07 -0.68
CA LYS A 34 9.08 6.56 -1.35
C LYS A 34 9.45 5.81 -2.61
N TYR A 35 8.66 4.80 -2.93
CA TYR A 35 8.70 4.08 -4.19
C TYR A 35 7.28 3.92 -4.73
N CYS A 36 7.13 4.02 -6.04
CA CYS A 36 5.85 3.85 -6.72
C CYS A 36 6.09 3.30 -8.12
N ALA A 37 5.29 2.33 -8.54
CA ALA A 37 5.33 1.81 -9.90
C ALA A 37 3.96 1.37 -10.39
N LEU A 38 3.59 1.84 -11.58
CA LEU A 38 2.56 1.18 -12.38
C LEU A 38 3.11 -0.15 -12.91
N ILE A 39 2.26 -1.17 -12.90
CA ILE A 39 2.64 -2.54 -13.27
C ILE A 39 1.96 -2.85 -14.60
N LYS A 40 2.76 -3.20 -15.60
CA LYS A 40 2.24 -3.70 -16.87
C LYS A 40 1.67 -5.10 -16.65
N PRO A 41 0.36 -5.34 -16.88
CA PRO A 41 -0.24 -6.65 -16.68
C PRO A 41 0.42 -7.69 -17.58
N ALA A 42 0.55 -8.92 -17.07
CA ALA A 42 0.93 -10.05 -17.90
C ALA A 42 -0.13 -10.29 -18.99
N SER A 43 0.27 -10.88 -20.12
CA SER A 43 -0.63 -11.11 -21.26
C SER A 43 -1.82 -12.02 -20.94
N ASP A 44 -1.65 -12.94 -19.99
CA ASP A 44 -2.66 -13.88 -19.49
C ASP A 44 -3.46 -13.34 -18.30
N TRP A 45 -3.14 -12.14 -17.78
CA TRP A 45 -3.94 -11.47 -16.76
C TRP A 45 -5.09 -10.73 -17.44
N THR A 46 -6.25 -11.38 -17.54
CA THR A 46 -7.37 -10.90 -18.34
C THR A 46 -8.47 -10.23 -17.54
N PHE A 47 -8.69 -10.62 -16.28
CA PHE A 47 -9.71 -10.04 -15.40
C PHE A 47 -9.58 -8.51 -15.29
N TRP A 48 -10.70 -7.79 -15.39
CA TRP A 48 -10.72 -6.34 -15.31
C TRP A 48 -12.10 -5.85 -14.85
N ASP A 49 -12.12 -5.06 -13.80
CA ASP A 49 -13.33 -4.48 -13.23
C ASP A 49 -13.41 -2.99 -13.55
N ALA A 50 -14.43 -2.59 -14.31
CA ALA A 50 -14.66 -1.20 -14.66
C ALA A 50 -14.94 -0.31 -13.44
N GLN A 51 -15.43 -0.86 -12.32
CA GLN A 51 -15.57 -0.12 -11.07
C GLN A 51 -14.21 0.22 -10.48
N ALA A 52 -13.30 -0.75 -10.40
CA ALA A 52 -11.95 -0.52 -9.91
C ALA A 52 -11.19 0.47 -10.78
N GLU A 53 -11.32 0.40 -12.11
CA GLU A 53 -10.76 1.41 -13.02
C GLU A 53 -11.24 2.83 -12.67
N ARG A 54 -12.54 3.01 -12.40
CA ARG A 54 -13.09 4.32 -12.00
C ARG A 54 -12.57 4.79 -10.65
N VAL A 55 -12.41 3.88 -9.69
CA VAL A 55 -11.92 4.18 -8.33
C VAL A 55 -10.43 4.57 -8.36
N HIS A 56 -9.61 3.78 -9.04
CA HIS A 56 -8.15 3.97 -9.08
C HIS A 56 -7.72 4.97 -10.16
N GLY A 57 -8.58 5.25 -11.15
CA GLY A 57 -8.29 6.16 -12.26
C GLY A 57 -7.16 5.66 -13.19
N LEU A 58 -6.97 4.34 -13.26
CA LEU A 58 -5.94 3.69 -14.06
C LEU A 58 -6.59 2.74 -15.08
N SER A 59 -6.60 3.14 -16.35
CA SER A 59 -7.09 2.27 -17.43
C SER A 59 -6.07 1.19 -17.78
N ARG A 60 -6.54 0.08 -18.34
CA ARG A 60 -5.66 -1.01 -18.78
C ARG A 60 -4.67 -0.55 -19.85
N GLU A 61 -5.10 0.32 -20.76
CA GLU A 61 -4.28 0.89 -21.83
C GLU A 61 -3.14 1.75 -21.27
N THR A 62 -3.42 2.48 -20.20
CA THR A 62 -2.42 3.27 -19.46
C THR A 62 -1.34 2.34 -18.92
N LEU A 63 -1.72 1.21 -18.31
CA LEU A 63 -0.76 0.24 -17.79
C LEU A 63 0.04 -0.47 -18.88
N ILE A 64 -0.57 -0.76 -20.03
CA ILE A 64 0.14 -1.36 -21.17
C ILE A 64 1.21 -0.42 -21.72
N SER A 65 0.89 0.88 -21.75
CA SER A 65 1.73 1.94 -22.34
C SER A 65 2.83 2.42 -21.39
N TYR A 66 2.51 2.57 -20.10
CA TYR A 66 3.38 3.24 -19.12
C TYR A 66 3.77 2.36 -17.93
N GLY A 67 3.14 1.19 -17.78
CA GLY A 67 3.49 0.24 -16.72
C GLY A 67 4.88 -0.35 -16.93
N LYS A 68 5.60 -0.56 -15.83
CA LYS A 68 6.88 -1.27 -15.83
C LYS A 68 6.65 -2.77 -16.01
N PRO A 69 7.58 -3.49 -16.67
CA PRO A 69 7.56 -4.95 -16.67
C PRO A 69 7.57 -5.52 -15.25
N ILE A 70 6.81 -6.58 -14.99
CA ILE A 70 6.69 -7.21 -13.67
C ILE A 70 8.06 -7.55 -13.06
N ALA A 71 8.98 -8.10 -13.87
CA ALA A 71 10.33 -8.43 -13.42
C ALA A 71 11.13 -7.22 -12.91
N LEU A 72 10.97 -6.06 -13.53
CA LEU A 72 11.61 -4.83 -13.09
C LEU A 72 11.02 -4.37 -11.75
N VAL A 73 9.69 -4.39 -11.61
CA VAL A 73 9.01 -4.00 -10.36
C VAL A 73 9.42 -4.92 -9.21
N VAL A 74 9.49 -6.24 -9.44
CA VAL A 74 9.92 -7.23 -8.44
C VAL A 74 11.36 -7.00 -8.00
N SER A 75 12.27 -6.76 -8.95
CA SER A 75 13.67 -6.44 -8.63
C SER A 75 13.78 -5.16 -7.81
N GLU A 76 13.14 -4.07 -8.26
CA GLU A 76 13.17 -2.78 -7.58
C GLU A 76 12.55 -2.86 -6.17
N LEU A 77 11.47 -3.62 -5.99
CA LEU A 77 10.88 -3.86 -4.66
C LEU A 77 11.84 -4.61 -3.75
N ASN A 78 12.48 -5.68 -4.23
CA ASN A 78 13.44 -6.43 -3.45
C ASN A 78 14.64 -5.57 -3.02
N ASP A 79 15.18 -4.76 -3.93
CA ASP A 79 16.29 -3.88 -3.63
C ASP A 79 15.88 -2.79 -2.62
N PHE A 80 14.73 -2.15 -2.83
CA PHE A 80 14.25 -1.09 -1.96
C PHE A 80 13.88 -1.58 -0.55
N LEU A 81 13.28 -2.78 -0.48
CA LEU A 81 12.74 -3.34 0.76
C LEU A 81 13.66 -4.36 1.44
N ALA A 82 14.83 -4.66 0.88
CA ALA A 82 15.74 -5.69 1.37
C ALA A 82 15.86 -5.73 2.90
N GLY A 83 15.53 -6.87 3.49
CA GLY A 83 15.62 -7.17 4.92
C GLY A 83 14.60 -6.43 5.81
N LYS A 84 13.64 -5.70 5.26
CA LYS A 84 12.66 -4.90 6.02
C LYS A 84 11.37 -5.66 6.25
N THR A 85 10.67 -5.28 7.31
CA THR A 85 9.23 -5.52 7.42
C THR A 85 8.48 -4.31 6.89
N VAL A 86 7.52 -4.55 6.01
CA VAL A 86 6.54 -3.57 5.51
C VAL A 86 5.15 -3.99 5.96
N TYR A 87 4.29 -3.00 6.17
CA TYR A 87 2.95 -3.19 6.71
C TYR A 87 1.89 -2.72 5.72
N SER A 88 0.74 -3.40 5.71
CA SER A 88 -0.45 -3.04 4.94
C SER A 88 -1.67 -3.04 5.86
N ASP A 89 -2.60 -2.09 5.67
CA ASP A 89 -3.90 -2.08 6.36
C ASP A 89 -4.97 -2.92 5.62
N GLY A 90 -4.59 -3.55 4.50
CA GLY A 90 -5.38 -4.47 3.69
C GLY A 90 -4.68 -5.81 3.48
N TRP A 91 -3.93 -6.32 4.46
CA TRP A 91 -3.02 -7.46 4.30
C TRP A 91 -3.65 -8.69 3.62
N VAL A 92 -4.93 -8.99 3.92
CA VAL A 92 -5.66 -10.14 3.37
C VAL A 92 -5.80 -10.06 1.85
N VAL A 93 -5.87 -8.87 1.26
CA VAL A 93 -5.93 -8.65 -0.18
C VAL A 93 -4.55 -8.39 -0.79
N ASP A 94 -3.71 -7.62 -0.09
CA ASP A 94 -2.38 -7.25 -0.60
C ASP A 94 -1.40 -8.41 -0.65
N LYS A 95 -1.45 -9.33 0.33
CA LYS A 95 -0.54 -10.47 0.38
C LYS A 95 -0.74 -11.41 -0.82
N PRO A 96 -1.96 -11.79 -1.23
CA PRO A 96 -2.20 -12.49 -2.49
C PRO A 96 -1.65 -11.77 -3.72
N TRP A 97 -1.86 -10.46 -3.84
CA TRP A 97 -1.36 -9.68 -4.98
C TRP A 97 0.17 -9.62 -5.05
N LEU A 98 0.82 -9.37 -3.92
CA LEU A 98 2.28 -9.45 -3.79
C LEU A 98 2.77 -10.85 -4.19
N SER A 99 2.13 -11.90 -3.68
CA SER A 99 2.53 -13.29 -3.99
C SER A 99 2.36 -13.59 -5.49
N ARG A 100 1.32 -13.07 -6.13
CA ARG A 100 1.10 -13.21 -7.59
C ARG A 100 2.21 -12.53 -8.41
N LEU A 101 2.67 -11.34 -8.01
CA LEU A 101 3.79 -10.65 -8.66
C LEU A 101 5.08 -11.45 -8.57
N PHE A 102 5.43 -11.88 -7.36
CA PHE A 102 6.69 -12.58 -7.08
C PHE A 102 6.71 -13.98 -7.69
N PHE A 103 5.61 -14.72 -7.58
CA PHE A 103 5.44 -16.03 -8.21
C PHE A 103 5.66 -15.95 -9.72
N ARG A 104 5.19 -14.88 -10.37
CA ARG A 104 5.35 -14.72 -11.83
C ARG A 104 6.81 -14.55 -12.26
N CYS A 105 7.66 -14.05 -11.37
CA CYS A 105 9.09 -13.93 -11.61
C CYS A 105 9.88 -15.16 -11.15
N GLY A 106 9.26 -16.09 -10.43
CA GLY A 106 9.97 -17.23 -9.81
C GLY A 106 10.97 -16.77 -8.75
N VAL A 107 10.69 -15.67 -8.08
CA VAL A 107 11.56 -15.04 -7.07
C VAL A 107 10.80 -14.93 -5.76
N GLU A 108 11.49 -15.15 -4.65
CA GLU A 108 10.95 -14.91 -3.31
C GLU A 108 11.15 -13.46 -2.87
N PRO A 109 10.21 -12.86 -2.10
CA PRO A 109 10.43 -11.56 -1.47
C PRO A 109 11.63 -11.58 -0.52
N GLY A 110 12.57 -10.66 -0.73
CA GLY A 110 13.69 -10.39 0.19
C GLY A 110 13.30 -9.54 1.42
N PHE A 111 12.00 -9.44 1.69
CA PHE A 111 11.38 -8.61 2.73
C PHE A 111 10.11 -9.28 3.25
N TYR A 112 9.60 -8.80 4.38
CA TYR A 112 8.40 -9.36 5.01
C TYR A 112 7.20 -8.42 4.89
N LEU A 113 6.06 -8.94 4.45
CA LEU A 113 4.77 -8.24 4.49
C LEU A 113 3.97 -8.69 5.71
N SER A 114 3.63 -7.77 6.60
CA SER A 114 2.83 -8.00 7.80
C SER A 114 1.57 -7.15 7.82
N ALA A 115 0.56 -7.59 8.57
CA ALA A 115 -0.66 -6.83 8.78
C ALA A 115 -0.37 -5.65 9.73
N LEU A 116 -0.89 -4.46 9.42
CA LEU A 116 -0.64 -3.26 10.22
C LEU A 116 -1.17 -3.41 11.65
N GLU A 117 -2.25 -4.17 11.83
CA GLU A 117 -2.87 -4.52 13.11
C GLU A 117 -1.88 -5.15 14.08
N MET A 118 -0.83 -5.81 13.59
CA MET A 118 0.23 -6.40 14.41
C MET A 118 1.06 -5.37 15.18
N ILE A 119 1.04 -4.10 14.77
CA ILE A 119 1.78 -3.02 15.40
C ILE A 119 0.89 -1.87 15.91
N LEU A 120 -0.43 -2.01 15.77
CA LEU A 120 -1.42 -1.09 16.31
C LEU A 120 -1.75 -1.45 17.77
N LYS A 121 -2.05 -0.44 18.57
CA LYS A 121 -2.67 -0.60 19.89
C LYS A 121 -4.18 -0.46 19.75
N GLU A 122 -4.95 -1.08 20.66
CA GLU A 122 -6.42 -0.95 20.73
C GLU A 122 -6.86 0.53 20.70
N ALA A 123 -6.29 1.37 21.57
CA ALA A 123 -6.58 2.80 21.57
C ALA A 123 -6.25 3.54 20.25
N GLN A 124 -5.31 3.03 19.43
CA GLN A 124 -5.09 3.58 18.08
C GLN A 124 -6.18 3.13 17.12
N MET A 125 -6.63 1.87 17.22
CA MET A 125 -7.70 1.31 16.40
C MET A 125 -9.02 2.08 16.62
N ASP A 126 -9.34 2.41 17.87
CA ASP A 126 -10.55 3.16 18.25
C ASP A 126 -10.66 4.52 17.53
N ILE A 127 -9.53 5.21 17.36
CA ILE A 127 -9.47 6.53 16.71
C ILE A 127 -9.01 6.47 15.25
N TRP A 128 -8.75 5.28 14.70
CA TRP A 128 -8.12 5.11 13.39
C TRP A 128 -8.95 5.74 12.27
N SER A 129 -10.22 5.36 12.17
CA SER A 129 -11.11 5.80 11.09
C SER A 129 -11.31 7.32 11.08
N GLN A 130 -11.47 7.93 12.26
CA GLN A 130 -11.59 9.39 12.37
C GLN A 130 -10.29 10.08 11.98
N THR A 131 -9.15 9.58 12.46
CA THR A 131 -7.84 10.15 12.17
C THR A 131 -7.48 10.01 10.69
N LYS A 132 -7.79 8.86 10.06
CA LYS A 132 -7.55 8.61 8.62
C LYS A 132 -8.31 9.64 7.77
N ARG A 133 -9.57 9.94 8.10
CA ARG A 133 -10.34 10.99 7.42
C ARG A 133 -9.69 12.37 7.54
N GLN A 134 -9.20 12.73 8.72
CA GLN A 134 -8.49 14.00 8.93
C GLN A 134 -7.17 14.04 8.15
N VAL A 135 -6.40 12.96 8.13
CA VAL A 135 -5.18 12.85 7.33
C VAL A 135 -5.47 13.05 5.85
N ILE A 136 -6.50 12.40 5.32
CA ILE A 136 -6.93 12.55 3.92
C ILE A 136 -7.29 14.01 3.61
N GLN A 137 -8.05 14.66 4.49
CA GLN A 137 -8.43 16.07 4.34
C GLN A 137 -7.20 17.00 4.35
N ASP A 138 -6.29 16.81 5.31
CA ASP A 138 -5.12 17.66 5.48
C ASP A 138 -4.10 17.50 4.34
N LEU A 139 -3.91 16.28 3.84
CA LEU A 139 -3.00 16.03 2.73
C LEU A 139 -3.57 16.55 1.41
N ALA A 140 -4.90 16.72 1.30
CA ALA A 140 -5.61 17.23 0.12
C ALA A 140 -5.23 16.48 -1.18
N LEU A 141 -4.87 15.20 -1.07
CA LEU A 141 -4.42 14.40 -2.21
C LEU A 141 -5.65 13.89 -2.96
N MET A 142 -5.85 14.40 -4.19
CA MET A 142 -7.08 14.18 -4.97
C MET A 142 -7.17 12.84 -5.71
N ARG A 143 -6.20 11.92 -5.58
CA ARG A 143 -6.19 10.65 -6.32
C ARG A 143 -5.78 9.45 -5.45
N HIS A 144 -6.57 8.38 -5.50
CA HIS A 144 -6.23 7.03 -5.02
C HIS A 144 -5.08 6.50 -5.85
N ARG A 145 -3.88 6.57 -5.29
CA ARG A 145 -2.65 6.05 -5.90
C ARG A 145 -1.96 5.30 -4.79
N ALA A 146 -1.43 4.12 -5.09
CA ALA A 146 -0.86 3.28 -4.02
C ALA A 146 0.19 4.02 -3.16
N SER A 147 1.00 4.89 -3.77
CA SER A 147 2.00 5.68 -3.01
C SER A 147 1.42 6.78 -2.11
N THR A 148 0.27 7.32 -2.50
CA THR A 148 -0.53 8.25 -1.70
C THR A 148 -1.20 7.51 -0.56
N ASP A 149 -1.77 6.34 -0.85
CA ASP A 149 -2.54 5.55 0.10
C ASP A 149 -1.59 4.98 1.18
N ALA A 150 -0.42 4.48 0.80
CA ALA A 150 0.66 4.11 1.73
C ALA A 150 1.09 5.27 2.65
N LEU A 151 1.16 6.50 2.13
CA LEU A 151 1.48 7.69 2.93
C LEU A 151 0.35 8.03 3.90
N ILE A 152 -0.90 7.99 3.45
CA ILE A 152 -2.08 8.23 4.30
C ILE A 152 -2.10 7.24 5.46
N ILE A 153 -1.84 5.96 5.19
CA ILE A 153 -1.78 4.90 6.20
C ILE A 153 -0.65 5.18 7.21
N GLN A 154 0.56 5.52 6.72
CA GLN A 154 1.70 5.82 7.58
C GLN A 154 1.46 7.05 8.47
N GLU A 155 0.89 8.12 7.93
CA GLU A 155 0.57 9.34 8.70
C GLU A 155 -0.60 9.10 9.66
N THR A 156 -1.57 8.26 9.30
CA THR A 156 -2.63 7.83 10.23
C THR A 156 -2.03 7.09 11.42
N TYR A 157 -1.09 6.15 11.17
CA TYR A 157 -0.37 5.48 12.23
C TYR A 157 0.39 6.46 13.14
N ALA A 158 1.15 7.38 12.55
CA ALA A 158 1.94 8.36 13.28
C ALA A 158 1.06 9.26 14.16
N ARG A 159 -0.04 9.79 13.62
CA ARG A 159 -0.95 10.70 14.32
C ARG A 159 -1.73 9.99 15.42
N THR A 160 -2.29 8.82 15.15
CA THR A 160 -2.96 8.04 16.19
C THR A 160 -2.00 7.73 17.34
N ARG A 161 -0.74 7.39 17.03
CA ARG A 161 0.29 7.14 18.05
C ARG A 161 0.59 8.37 18.90
N GLN A 162 0.69 9.56 18.28
CA GLN A 162 0.88 10.81 19.01
C GLN A 162 -0.30 11.11 19.93
N LEU A 163 -1.53 11.01 19.42
CA LEU A 163 -2.75 11.33 20.17
C LEU A 163 -2.90 10.46 21.42
N ILE A 164 -2.68 9.15 21.30
CA ILE A 164 -2.77 8.24 22.46
C ILE A 164 -1.60 8.40 23.45
N SER A 165 -0.45 8.89 22.99
CA SER A 165 0.73 9.09 23.86
C SER A 165 0.72 10.46 24.54
N GLY A 166 0.02 11.44 23.97
CA GLY A 166 -0.11 12.80 24.49
C GLY A 166 -1.24 12.98 25.51
N GLY A 167 -2.08 11.96 25.71
CA GLY A 167 -3.17 11.99 26.69
C GLY A 167 -4.34 12.85 26.23
N PHE A 168 -5.26 12.26 25.49
CA PHE A 168 -6.67 12.62 25.53
C PHE A 168 -7.48 11.32 25.50
N ALA A 169 -7.94 10.89 26.67
CA ALA A 169 -9.09 10.00 26.74
C ALA A 169 -10.31 10.85 26.38
N PRO A 170 -11.09 10.50 25.34
CA PRO A 170 -12.38 11.14 25.15
C PRO A 170 -13.25 10.83 26.37
N ALA A 171 -13.80 11.89 26.97
CA ALA A 171 -14.81 11.80 28.02
C ALA A 171 -16.12 11.23 27.49
#